data_AF-A0A3B8YM39-F1
#
_entry.id   AF-A0A3B8YM39-F1
#
_cell.length_a   1.000
_cell.length_b   1.000
_cell.length_c   1.000
_cell.angle_alpha   90.00
_cell.angle_beta   90.00
_cell.angle_gamma   90.00
#
_symmetry.space_group_name_H-M   'P 1'
#
loop_
_entity.id
_entity.type
_entity.pdbx_description
1 polymer ?
#
loop_
_entity_poly.entity_id
_entity_poly.type
_entity_poly.pdbx_seq_one_letter_code
_entity_poly.pdbx_strand_id
1 'polypeptide(L)'
;MPIPKNIQTILIPFLLSLLTSSGFAQISHGGRPLPVNASAYTRNLQRLETPFVEMPSFDVQQAMLRSEAEGKKFKSLEFAHKFHVFLRPDNSGVTFNTLDNRKIWRVGIRSRKAYSLNILFSKFRLPEGANVFVYNADQSEVLGSYTQENNTELNLLPVQPIAGDEIIVEYQEPLDAAFKGEIEIGEVNHDFRGLFRATEPRDPRQSCHPNLVCYPEDVQPGSGVVALIINGTTYCTGSLVNNSTEDGSPYLLTATHCINRDYDPAFLANRRYDMVAGSIVAFFAYQSPVCDKEIRGPLQMTMASADSVLISERYDISLLKFKQTPPKEYQPYYLGWNVSASPQPPFHGIHHPNGGTKKVAIENDPLAIGSFDDPRYNMEPNGHWAVRAWDVAATEEGSSGSPLLDKEKRVLGALTGGESQCSSPPGPDVYSSLYKAWNITGSLGNPNSLKSYLDPGNSQFQQIDGFNPYLNQPYTRSSNYVATDSVIQSYYNSVPMFATNNTFGYNEFAEEFYASTPARLNGVFVTSPITNNIQNLNIRIKIYADNNGSPGTLLHETSLSYSFRYYQAGNFYETYRDMRNNVENYVKFSDPVEVSGKFFISYTDV
;
A
#
# COMPACT_ATOMS: atom_id res chain seq x y z
N MET A 1 44.33 37.37 -55.57
CA MET A 1 43.51 36.18 -55.89
C MET A 1 42.36 36.10 -54.88
N PRO A 2 41.20 35.50 -55.22
CA PRO A 2 39.90 35.92 -54.69
C PRO A 2 39.44 35.21 -53.41
N ILE A 3 38.48 35.87 -52.74
CA ILE A 3 37.73 35.42 -51.56
C ILE A 3 36.67 34.37 -51.95
N PRO A 4 36.51 33.29 -51.18
CA PRO A 4 35.20 32.98 -50.57
C PRO A 4 35.32 32.40 -49.14
N LYS A 5 34.31 32.34 -48.27
CA LYS A 5 32.97 32.97 -48.16
C LYS A 5 32.49 32.78 -46.70
N ASN A 6 31.52 33.56 -46.25
CA ASN A 6 30.80 33.31 -45.00
C ASN A 6 30.24 31.87 -44.93
N ILE A 7 30.32 31.24 -43.76
CA ILE A 7 29.31 30.28 -43.31
C ILE A 7 28.70 30.86 -42.04
N GLN A 8 27.37 31.01 -42.06
CA GLN A 8 26.62 31.68 -41.01
C GLN A 8 26.51 30.80 -39.77
N THR A 9 26.52 31.45 -38.61
CA THR A 9 26.10 30.92 -37.33
C THR A 9 24.72 30.29 -37.43
N ILE A 10 24.61 28.98 -37.20
CA ILE A 10 23.34 28.31 -36.89
C ILE A 10 23.51 27.67 -35.52
N LEU A 11 23.07 28.37 -34.47
CA LEU A 11 22.74 27.71 -33.21
C LEU A 11 21.49 26.87 -33.47
N ILE A 12 21.64 25.55 -33.48
CA ILE A 12 20.52 24.64 -33.27
C ILE A 12 20.40 24.49 -31.75
N PRO A 13 19.36 25.02 -31.09
CA PRO A 13 19.06 24.61 -29.73
C PRO A 13 18.62 23.15 -29.80
N PHE A 14 19.47 22.24 -29.32
CA PHE A 14 19.09 20.85 -29.14
C PHE A 14 18.10 20.79 -27.98
N LEU A 15 16.82 21.03 -28.28
CA LEU A 15 15.73 20.95 -27.33
C LEU A 15 15.55 19.47 -26.97
N LEU A 16 16.36 19.01 -26.02
CA LEU A 16 16.27 17.67 -25.46
C LEU A 16 15.00 17.61 -24.61
N SER A 17 13.86 17.43 -25.29
CA SER A 17 12.61 17.10 -24.63
C SER A 17 12.82 15.75 -23.92
N LEU A 18 13.11 15.83 -22.64
CA LEU A 18 12.95 14.74 -21.68
C LEU A 18 11.45 14.39 -21.65
N LEU A 19 11.03 13.61 -22.65
CA LEU A 19 9.85 12.77 -22.57
C LEU A 19 10.15 11.69 -21.55
N THR A 20 10.08 12.04 -20.28
CA THR A 20 9.87 11.08 -19.20
C THR A 20 8.50 10.48 -19.44
N SER A 21 8.46 9.38 -20.19
CA SER A 21 7.29 8.51 -20.26
C SER A 21 7.06 7.95 -18.87
N SER A 22 6.15 8.59 -18.13
CA SER A 22 5.69 8.12 -16.82
C SER A 22 4.93 6.80 -17.01
N GLY A 23 5.66 5.70 -17.10
CA GLY A 23 5.07 4.36 -17.13
C GLY A 23 4.45 4.05 -15.78
N PHE A 24 3.14 3.79 -15.76
CA PHE A 24 2.40 3.46 -14.54
C PHE A 24 2.56 1.96 -14.20
N ALA A 25 3.80 1.51 -14.05
CA ALA A 25 4.14 0.09 -13.93
C ALA A 25 3.66 -0.59 -12.64
N GLN A 26 3.33 0.19 -11.61
CA GLN A 26 3.11 -0.33 -10.26
C GLN A 26 1.65 -0.35 -9.80
N ILE A 27 0.73 0.14 -10.63
CA ILE A 27 -0.69 0.38 -10.28
C ILE A 27 -1.61 -0.45 -11.18
N SER A 28 -2.76 -0.85 -10.61
CA SER A 28 -3.88 -1.44 -11.32
C SER A 28 -4.71 -0.37 -12.05
N HIS A 29 -4.87 -0.48 -13.36
CA HIS A 29 -5.49 0.55 -14.21
C HIS A 29 -7.03 0.58 -14.20
N GLY A 30 -7.65 -0.33 -13.45
CA GLY A 30 -9.10 -0.49 -13.46
C GLY A 30 -9.59 -1.08 -14.78
N GLY A 31 -10.90 -1.06 -14.98
CA GLY A 31 -11.50 -1.91 -16.01
C GLY A 31 -11.85 -3.27 -15.42
N ARG A 32 -12.20 -4.18 -16.33
CA ARG A 32 -13.41 -4.95 -16.11
C ARG A 32 -13.25 -6.40 -16.71
N PRO A 33 -13.08 -7.51 -15.92
CA PRO A 33 -12.92 -8.89 -16.46
C PRO A 33 -14.18 -9.46 -17.12
N LEU A 34 -14.02 -10.51 -17.92
CA LEU A 34 -15.15 -11.24 -18.51
C LEU A 34 -15.94 -12.03 -17.45
N PRO A 35 -17.24 -12.30 -17.67
CA PRO A 35 -18.05 -13.05 -16.72
C PRO A 35 -17.60 -14.49 -16.58
N VAL A 36 -17.76 -15.03 -15.38
CA VAL A 36 -17.50 -16.45 -15.10
C VAL A 36 -18.40 -17.37 -15.96
N ASN A 37 -19.67 -16.97 -16.18
CA ASN A 37 -20.72 -17.84 -16.76
C ASN A 37 -21.07 -17.61 -18.24
N ALA A 38 -20.38 -16.72 -18.95
CA ALA A 38 -20.86 -16.25 -20.26
C ALA A 38 -20.34 -17.07 -21.46
N SER A 39 -21.12 -18.07 -21.87
CA SER A 39 -21.01 -18.75 -23.18
C SER A 39 -21.28 -17.84 -24.39
N ALA A 40 -21.68 -16.59 -24.18
CA ALA A 40 -22.01 -15.63 -25.24
C ALA A 40 -20.80 -14.95 -25.90
N TYR A 41 -19.61 -14.98 -25.28
CA TYR A 41 -18.39 -14.40 -25.90
C TYR A 41 -17.59 -15.40 -26.71
N THR A 42 -17.82 -16.70 -26.51
CA THR A 42 -16.99 -17.78 -27.05
C THR A 42 -17.48 -18.23 -28.41
N ARG A 43 -16.56 -18.48 -29.36
CA ARG A 43 -16.93 -19.09 -30.65
C ARG A 43 -17.44 -20.54 -30.53
N ASN A 44 -17.29 -21.16 -29.36
CA ASN A 44 -17.84 -22.46 -28.99
C ASN A 44 -18.98 -22.30 -27.96
N LEU A 45 -20.10 -22.97 -28.19
CA LEU A 45 -21.34 -22.88 -27.38
C LEU A 45 -21.32 -23.67 -26.05
N GLN A 46 -20.17 -24.18 -25.61
CA GLN A 46 -20.06 -24.93 -24.35
C GLN A 46 -19.88 -23.99 -23.16
N ARG A 47 -20.52 -24.32 -22.03
CA ARG A 47 -20.25 -23.67 -20.73
C ARG A 47 -18.82 -24.01 -20.32
N LEU A 48 -17.91 -23.07 -20.50
CA LEU A 48 -16.54 -23.15 -20.01
C LEU A 48 -16.51 -22.84 -18.52
N GLU A 49 -16.70 -23.87 -17.69
CA GLU A 49 -16.40 -23.78 -16.27
C GLU A 49 -14.91 -23.46 -16.09
N THR A 50 -14.59 -22.56 -15.16
CA THR A 50 -13.21 -22.17 -14.88
C THR A 50 -12.58 -23.25 -14.00
N PRO A 51 -11.58 -24.01 -14.47
CA PRO A 51 -11.02 -25.09 -13.66
C PRO A 51 -10.16 -24.50 -12.55
N PHE A 52 -10.35 -25.00 -11.34
CA PHE A 52 -9.61 -24.59 -10.16
C PHE A 52 -8.42 -25.51 -9.91
N VAL A 53 -7.25 -24.93 -9.72
CA VAL A 53 -6.08 -25.60 -9.17
C VAL A 53 -6.20 -25.56 -7.65
N GLU A 54 -6.42 -26.71 -7.03
CA GLU A 54 -6.43 -26.87 -5.57
C GLU A 54 -5.00 -26.84 -5.04
N MET A 55 -4.69 -25.95 -4.11
CA MET A 55 -3.43 -25.94 -3.39
C MET A 55 -3.38 -27.08 -2.36
N PRO A 56 -2.21 -27.71 -2.11
CA PRO A 56 -2.06 -28.71 -1.08
C PRO A 56 -2.48 -28.19 0.31
N SER A 57 -3.11 -29.04 1.11
CA SER A 57 -3.31 -28.75 2.54
C SER A 57 -1.99 -28.75 3.29
N PHE A 58 -1.80 -27.78 4.19
CA PHE A 58 -0.69 -27.73 5.14
C PHE A 58 -1.22 -27.60 6.57
N ASP A 59 -0.34 -27.81 7.55
CA ASP A 59 -0.69 -27.62 8.96
C ASP A 59 -0.67 -26.11 9.31
N VAL A 60 -1.86 -25.53 9.31
CA VAL A 60 -2.13 -24.12 9.68
C VAL A 60 -1.74 -23.84 11.13
N GLN A 61 -1.96 -24.77 12.05
CA GLN A 61 -1.61 -24.57 13.47
C GLN A 61 -0.09 -24.52 13.64
N GLN A 62 0.66 -25.38 12.95
CA GLN A 62 2.12 -25.32 12.92
C GLN A 62 2.64 -24.07 12.19
N ALA A 63 1.94 -23.56 11.17
CA ALA A 63 2.28 -22.28 10.56
C ALA A 63 2.11 -21.10 11.53
N MET A 64 0.99 -21.03 12.25
CA MET A 64 0.78 -20.05 13.32
C MET A 64 1.83 -20.17 14.42
N LEU A 65 2.10 -21.38 14.93
CA LEU A 65 3.10 -21.59 15.99
C LEU A 65 4.53 -21.24 15.57
N ARG A 66 4.92 -21.46 14.31
CA ARG A 66 6.22 -20.98 13.79
C ARG A 66 6.25 -19.47 13.61
N SER A 67 5.12 -18.89 13.21
CA SER A 67 4.98 -17.44 13.07
C SER A 67 5.13 -16.73 14.41
N GLU A 68 4.44 -17.22 15.44
CA GLU A 68 4.37 -16.68 16.81
C GLU A 68 5.47 -17.23 17.75
N ALA A 69 6.48 -17.94 17.21
CA ALA A 69 7.48 -18.63 18.03
C ALA A 69 8.26 -17.68 18.94
N GLU A 70 8.21 -17.93 20.25
CA GLU A 70 8.88 -17.13 21.28
C GLU A 70 10.38 -16.96 20.98
N GLY A 71 10.88 -15.74 21.15
CA GLY A 71 12.28 -15.41 20.88
C GLY A 71 12.57 -14.86 19.48
N LYS A 72 11.56 -14.55 18.65
CA LYS A 72 11.75 -13.60 17.54
C LYS A 72 11.96 -12.19 18.10
N LYS A 73 13.21 -11.73 18.19
CA LYS A 73 13.54 -10.33 18.53
C LYS A 73 13.26 -9.36 17.38
N PHE A 74 13.32 -9.84 16.13
CA PHE A 74 12.81 -9.10 14.98
C PHE A 74 11.28 -9.02 15.06
N LYS A 75 10.73 -7.88 14.66
CA LYS A 75 9.28 -7.63 14.67
C LYS A 75 8.72 -7.67 13.25
N SER A 76 9.14 -8.65 12.45
CA SER A 76 8.53 -9.00 11.16
C SER A 76 7.30 -9.89 11.38
N LEU A 77 6.27 -9.77 10.54
CA LEU A 77 5.01 -10.51 10.67
C LEU A 77 4.88 -11.52 9.52
N GLU A 78 5.22 -12.79 9.76
CA GLU A 78 4.79 -13.86 8.84
C GLU A 78 3.26 -13.97 8.92
N PHE A 79 2.57 -14.02 7.77
CA PHE A 79 1.10 -14.10 7.72
C PHE A 79 0.56 -15.12 6.72
N ALA A 80 1.36 -15.51 5.71
CA ALA A 80 0.91 -16.42 4.66
C ALA A 80 1.88 -17.56 4.36
N HIS A 81 1.32 -18.73 4.03
CA HIS A 81 2.06 -19.89 3.58
C HIS A 81 2.21 -19.87 2.05
N LYS A 82 3.44 -20.00 1.56
CA LYS A 82 3.77 -19.94 0.13
C LYS A 82 3.74 -21.31 -0.52
N PHE A 83 2.93 -21.43 -1.58
CA PHE A 83 3.03 -22.49 -2.57
C PHE A 83 3.80 -22.00 -3.78
N HIS A 84 4.88 -22.68 -4.14
CA HIS A 84 5.52 -22.51 -5.45
C HIS A 84 4.74 -23.30 -6.50
N VAL A 85 4.23 -22.60 -7.51
CA VAL A 85 3.44 -23.13 -8.61
C VAL A 85 4.01 -22.64 -9.94
N PHE A 86 3.53 -23.16 -11.07
CA PHE A 86 4.01 -22.74 -12.39
C PHE A 86 2.84 -22.71 -13.38
N LEU A 87 1.78 -21.98 -13.03
CA LEU A 87 0.52 -21.99 -13.79
C LEU A 87 0.63 -21.06 -15.00
N ARG A 88 0.34 -21.61 -16.18
CA ARG A 88 0.46 -20.96 -17.49
C ARG A 88 -0.70 -21.34 -18.43
N PRO A 89 -0.91 -20.58 -19.52
CA PRO A 89 -1.88 -20.92 -20.57
C PRO A 89 -1.71 -22.27 -21.26
N ASP A 90 -0.52 -22.90 -21.16
CA ASP A 90 -0.20 -24.18 -21.81
C ASP A 90 -0.38 -25.41 -20.89
N ASN A 91 -0.56 -25.23 -19.58
CA ASN A 91 -0.61 -26.34 -18.61
C ASN A 91 -1.76 -26.28 -17.60
N SER A 92 -2.53 -25.19 -17.56
CA SER A 92 -3.54 -24.94 -16.53
C SER A 92 -4.61 -23.97 -17.03
N GLY A 93 -5.75 -23.92 -16.34
CA GLY A 93 -6.86 -23.07 -16.76
C GLY A 93 -7.57 -23.58 -18.02
N VAL A 94 -8.36 -22.69 -18.62
CA VAL A 94 -8.94 -22.84 -19.97
C VAL A 94 -8.46 -21.71 -20.86
N THR A 95 -8.27 -22.00 -22.14
CA THR A 95 -7.99 -20.99 -23.18
C THR A 95 -9.13 -20.98 -24.20
N PHE A 96 -9.67 -19.80 -24.53
CA PHE A 96 -10.72 -19.64 -25.53
C PHE A 96 -10.60 -18.32 -26.29
N ASN A 97 -11.12 -18.27 -27.51
CA ASN A 97 -11.16 -17.04 -28.31
C ASN A 97 -12.54 -16.39 -28.26
N THR A 98 -12.56 -15.06 -28.17
CA THR A 98 -13.77 -14.27 -28.13
C THR A 98 -14.23 -13.82 -29.52
N LEU A 99 -15.41 -13.21 -29.58
CA LEU A 99 -15.94 -12.57 -30.80
C LEU A 99 -15.21 -11.26 -31.15
N ASP A 100 -14.69 -10.51 -30.17
CA ASP A 100 -13.89 -9.28 -30.35
C ASP A 100 -12.40 -9.55 -30.66
N ASN A 101 -12.09 -10.74 -31.20
CA ASN A 101 -10.73 -11.16 -31.58
C ASN A 101 -9.70 -11.10 -30.45
N ARG A 102 -10.09 -11.41 -29.21
CA ARG A 102 -9.15 -11.69 -28.12
C ARG A 102 -9.02 -13.19 -27.91
N LYS A 103 -7.86 -13.58 -27.39
CA LYS A 103 -7.59 -14.88 -26.79
C LYS A 103 -7.56 -14.69 -25.28
N ILE A 104 -8.34 -15.50 -24.59
CA ILE A 104 -8.50 -15.44 -23.14
C ILE A 104 -7.87 -16.69 -22.55
N TRP A 105 -7.04 -16.53 -21.51
CA TRP A 105 -6.66 -17.60 -20.60
C TRP A 105 -7.29 -17.30 -19.24
N ARG A 106 -7.96 -18.29 -18.63
CA ARG A 106 -8.54 -18.15 -17.30
C ARG A 106 -8.24 -19.37 -16.44
N VAL A 107 -7.73 -19.14 -15.23
CA VAL A 107 -7.43 -20.20 -14.25
C VAL A 107 -7.98 -19.84 -12.88
N GLY A 108 -8.69 -20.76 -12.25
CA GLY A 108 -9.09 -20.66 -10.84
C GLY A 108 -8.00 -21.21 -9.94
N ILE A 109 -7.86 -20.68 -8.74
CA ILE A 109 -6.92 -21.11 -7.71
C ILE A 109 -7.69 -21.17 -6.40
N ARG A 110 -7.67 -22.32 -5.72
CA ARG A 110 -8.34 -22.52 -4.43
C ARG A 110 -7.31 -22.96 -3.40
N SER A 111 -7.27 -22.29 -2.24
CA SER A 111 -6.48 -22.73 -1.08
C SER A 111 -7.34 -22.69 0.17
N ARG A 112 -8.12 -23.77 0.34
CA ARG A 112 -9.26 -23.86 1.27
C ARG A 112 -8.95 -23.30 2.66
N LYS A 113 -9.86 -22.46 3.17
CA LYS A 113 -9.78 -21.77 4.48
C LYS A 113 -8.77 -20.60 4.57
N ALA A 114 -8.14 -20.18 3.47
CA ALA A 114 -7.42 -18.91 3.48
C ALA A 114 -8.38 -17.74 3.78
N TYR A 115 -7.89 -16.74 4.52
CA TYR A 115 -8.63 -15.48 4.69
C TYR A 115 -8.51 -14.59 3.44
N SER A 116 -7.36 -14.66 2.79
CA SER A 116 -7.06 -14.00 1.52
C SER A 116 -6.02 -14.79 0.71
N LEU A 117 -5.99 -14.56 -0.59
CA LEU A 117 -4.94 -15.08 -1.48
C LEU A 117 -4.21 -13.91 -2.15
N ASN A 118 -2.88 -13.96 -2.13
CA ASN A 118 -2.03 -13.10 -2.95
C ASN A 118 -1.13 -13.96 -3.85
N ILE A 119 -0.70 -13.41 -5.00
CA ILE A 119 0.09 -14.16 -5.99
C ILE A 119 1.28 -13.36 -6.49
N LEU A 120 2.31 -14.06 -6.95
CA LEU A 120 3.40 -13.50 -7.74
C LEU A 120 3.34 -14.09 -9.15
N PHE A 121 3.26 -13.22 -10.16
CA PHE A 121 3.61 -13.61 -11.51
C PHE A 121 5.14 -13.69 -11.60
N SER A 122 5.67 -14.90 -11.83
CA SER A 122 7.11 -15.16 -12.05
C SER A 122 7.55 -14.86 -13.48
N LYS A 123 6.57 -14.73 -14.38
CA LYS A 123 6.74 -14.13 -15.72
C LYS A 123 5.55 -13.21 -15.94
N PHE A 124 5.83 -11.94 -16.20
CA PHE A 124 4.85 -10.93 -16.55
C PHE A 124 5.45 -10.01 -17.61
N ARG A 125 5.10 -10.28 -18.88
CA ARG A 125 5.47 -9.45 -20.02
C ARG A 125 4.34 -9.44 -21.03
N LEU A 126 3.50 -8.40 -20.98
CA LEU A 126 2.31 -8.28 -21.81
C LEU A 126 2.58 -7.42 -23.06
N PRO A 127 2.02 -7.78 -24.23
CA PRO A 127 1.98 -6.91 -25.40
C PRO A 127 0.94 -5.81 -25.21
N GLU A 128 1.02 -4.76 -26.04
CA GLU A 128 0.06 -3.66 -26.04
C GLU A 128 -1.39 -4.16 -26.30
N GLY A 129 -2.35 -3.58 -25.57
CA GLY A 129 -3.77 -3.93 -25.68
C GLY A 129 -4.18 -5.22 -24.94
N ALA A 130 -3.22 -5.92 -24.31
CA ALA A 130 -3.47 -7.06 -23.45
C ALA A 130 -3.68 -6.64 -21.98
N ASN A 131 -4.53 -7.39 -21.27
CA ASN A 131 -4.95 -7.07 -19.90
C ASN A 131 -4.90 -8.33 -19.02
N VAL A 132 -4.50 -8.18 -17.77
CA VAL A 132 -4.66 -9.20 -16.72
C VAL A 132 -5.58 -8.67 -15.62
N PHE A 133 -6.50 -9.52 -15.18
CA PHE A 133 -7.36 -9.31 -14.03
C PHE A 133 -7.16 -10.43 -13.02
N VAL A 134 -7.26 -10.11 -11.74
CA VAL A 134 -7.24 -11.07 -10.64
C VAL A 134 -8.41 -10.73 -9.72
N TYR A 135 -9.29 -11.68 -9.45
CA TYR A 135 -10.53 -11.44 -8.71
C TYR A 135 -10.98 -12.68 -7.94
N ASN A 136 -11.77 -12.51 -6.87
CA ASN A 136 -12.33 -13.65 -6.12
C ASN A 136 -13.57 -14.27 -6.81
N ALA A 137 -14.03 -15.41 -6.32
CA ALA A 137 -15.03 -16.25 -7.02
C ALA A 137 -16.39 -15.57 -7.29
N ASP A 138 -16.86 -14.70 -6.40
CA ASP A 138 -18.06 -13.87 -6.56
C ASP A 138 -17.78 -12.51 -7.24
N GLN A 139 -16.52 -12.29 -7.62
CA GLN A 139 -15.97 -11.05 -8.18
C GLN A 139 -16.03 -9.84 -7.21
N SER A 140 -16.42 -10.03 -5.94
CA SER A 140 -16.57 -8.96 -4.93
C SER A 140 -15.32 -8.10 -4.70
N GLU A 141 -14.14 -8.59 -5.07
CA GLU A 141 -12.89 -7.83 -5.13
C GLU A 141 -12.19 -8.13 -6.47
N VAL A 142 -11.93 -7.08 -7.27
CA VAL A 142 -11.27 -7.16 -8.59
C VAL A 142 -10.04 -6.25 -8.61
N LEU A 143 -8.92 -6.83 -9.04
CA LEU A 143 -7.69 -6.13 -9.36
C LEU A 143 -7.40 -6.23 -10.87
N GLY A 144 -6.73 -5.21 -11.38
CA GLY A 144 -6.46 -5.03 -12.80
C GLY A 144 -7.34 -3.91 -13.42
N SER A 145 -7.17 -3.61 -14.71
CA SER A 145 -6.24 -4.27 -15.62
C SER A 145 -4.79 -3.99 -15.24
N TYR A 146 -3.99 -5.04 -15.26
CA TYR A 146 -2.55 -4.93 -15.41
C TYR A 146 -2.23 -5.07 -16.90
N THR A 147 -1.44 -4.17 -17.45
CA THR A 147 -1.24 -4.00 -18.89
C THR A 147 0.24 -4.09 -19.25
N GLN A 148 0.62 -3.78 -20.50
CA GLN A 148 2.02 -3.64 -20.88
C GLN A 148 2.77 -2.56 -20.09
N GLU A 149 2.05 -1.62 -19.47
CA GLU A 149 2.66 -0.61 -18.60
C GLU A 149 3.26 -1.26 -17.34
N ASN A 150 2.67 -2.34 -16.84
CA ASN A 150 3.14 -3.10 -15.67
C ASN A 150 4.32 -4.06 -15.95
N ASN A 151 4.89 -4.03 -17.16
CA ASN A 151 6.08 -4.81 -17.48
C ASN A 151 7.31 -4.26 -16.72
N THR A 152 8.09 -5.14 -16.10
CA THR A 152 9.33 -4.79 -15.37
C THR A 152 10.54 -5.53 -15.94
N GLU A 153 11.76 -5.07 -15.67
CA GLU A 153 13.00 -5.72 -16.14
C GLU A 153 13.16 -7.14 -15.57
N LEU A 154 12.63 -7.37 -14.36
CA LEU A 154 12.58 -8.68 -13.71
C LEU A 154 11.46 -9.58 -14.27
N ASN A 155 10.54 -9.05 -15.10
CA ASN A 155 9.31 -9.69 -15.55
C ASN A 155 8.48 -10.25 -14.38
N LEU A 156 8.46 -9.52 -13.27
CA LEU A 156 7.66 -9.84 -12.08
C LEU A 156 6.48 -8.88 -11.96
N LEU A 157 5.36 -9.41 -11.44
CA LEU A 157 4.27 -8.61 -10.92
C LEU A 157 3.73 -9.24 -9.63
N PRO A 158 3.98 -8.67 -8.44
CA PRO A 158 3.30 -9.06 -7.22
C PRO A 158 1.88 -8.46 -7.19
N VAL A 159 0.90 -9.26 -6.79
CA VAL A 159 -0.50 -8.86 -6.67
C VAL A 159 -0.87 -8.81 -5.19
N GLN A 160 -1.57 -7.77 -4.75
CA GLN A 160 -2.02 -7.64 -3.36
C GLN A 160 -3.02 -8.74 -2.94
N PRO A 161 -3.21 -9.01 -1.64
CA PRO A 161 -4.20 -9.99 -1.19
C PRO A 161 -5.63 -9.62 -1.59
N ILE A 162 -6.35 -10.61 -2.10
CA ILE A 162 -7.78 -10.57 -2.41
C ILE A 162 -8.52 -11.44 -1.40
N ALA A 163 -9.67 -10.97 -0.91
CA ALA A 163 -10.49 -11.67 0.08
C ALA A 163 -11.01 -13.05 -0.39
N GLY A 164 -10.95 -14.04 0.52
CA GLY A 164 -11.48 -15.38 0.32
C GLY A 164 -10.42 -16.44 0.02
N ASP A 165 -10.85 -17.71 -0.07
CA ASP A 165 -10.00 -18.87 -0.35
C ASP A 165 -10.02 -19.33 -1.82
N GLU A 166 -10.65 -18.54 -2.69
CA GLU A 166 -10.76 -18.74 -4.13
C GLU A 166 -10.48 -17.44 -4.89
N ILE A 167 -9.50 -17.47 -5.80
CA ILE A 167 -9.25 -16.42 -6.79
C ILE A 167 -9.25 -16.98 -8.21
N ILE A 168 -9.49 -16.11 -9.18
CA ILE A 168 -9.44 -16.37 -10.60
C ILE A 168 -8.50 -15.35 -11.23
N VAL A 169 -7.55 -15.84 -12.02
CA VAL A 169 -6.74 -15.02 -12.91
C VAL A 169 -7.32 -15.11 -14.31
N GLU A 170 -7.54 -13.97 -14.95
CA GLU A 170 -7.93 -13.87 -16.35
C GLU A 170 -6.92 -13.01 -17.11
N TYR A 171 -6.34 -13.57 -18.16
CA TYR A 171 -5.48 -12.89 -19.12
C TYR A 171 -6.19 -12.75 -20.46
N GLN A 172 -6.20 -11.55 -21.01
CA GLN A 172 -6.81 -11.20 -22.29
C GLN A 172 -5.74 -10.68 -23.25
N GLU A 173 -5.52 -11.35 -24.39
CA GLU A 173 -4.50 -11.06 -25.40
C GLU A 173 -5.18 -10.75 -26.75
N PRO A 174 -4.90 -9.63 -27.44
CA PRO A 174 -5.35 -9.44 -28.83
C PRO A 174 -4.79 -10.53 -29.76
N LEU A 175 -5.61 -11.07 -30.68
CA LEU A 175 -5.14 -12.11 -31.62
C LEU A 175 -4.08 -11.60 -32.62
N ASP A 176 -3.98 -10.29 -32.79
CA ASP A 176 -3.02 -9.54 -33.61
C ASP A 176 -1.90 -8.88 -32.79
N ALA A 177 -1.71 -9.28 -31.53
CA ALA A 177 -0.66 -8.77 -30.66
C ALA A 177 0.74 -8.89 -31.29
N ALA A 178 1.55 -7.84 -31.14
CA ALA A 178 2.88 -7.73 -31.75
C ALA A 178 3.87 -8.83 -31.31
N PHE A 179 3.65 -9.41 -30.12
CA PHE A 179 4.29 -10.63 -29.64
C PHE A 179 3.33 -11.38 -28.72
N LYS A 180 3.54 -12.69 -28.55
CA LYS A 180 2.80 -13.50 -27.58
C LYS A 180 3.26 -13.15 -26.17
N GLY A 181 2.34 -12.78 -25.29
CA GLY A 181 2.64 -12.44 -23.91
C GLY A 181 3.23 -13.59 -23.10
N GLU A 182 4.14 -13.24 -22.19
CA GLU A 182 4.77 -14.17 -21.25
C GLU A 182 4.09 -14.01 -19.90
N ILE A 183 3.23 -14.97 -19.53
CA ILE A 183 2.52 -14.98 -18.25
C ILE A 183 2.67 -16.32 -17.55
N GLU A 184 3.10 -16.28 -16.28
CA GLU A 184 3.23 -17.44 -15.40
C GLU A 184 2.97 -17.02 -13.97
N ILE A 185 2.02 -17.68 -13.29
CA ILE A 185 1.83 -17.57 -11.85
C ILE A 185 2.86 -18.51 -11.21
N GLY A 186 3.83 -17.92 -10.53
CA GLY A 186 4.95 -18.63 -9.90
C GLY A 186 4.71 -18.96 -8.43
N GLU A 187 3.85 -18.19 -7.77
CA GLU A 187 3.58 -18.33 -6.34
C GLU A 187 2.13 -18.02 -6.02
N VAL A 188 1.57 -18.80 -5.09
CA VAL A 188 0.27 -18.58 -4.45
C VAL A 188 0.49 -18.56 -2.95
N ASN A 189 0.06 -17.50 -2.28
CA ASN A 189 0.29 -17.31 -0.85
C ASN A 189 -1.06 -17.33 -0.12
N HIS A 190 -1.22 -18.31 0.78
CA HIS A 190 -2.40 -18.53 1.61
C HIS A 190 -2.25 -17.75 2.91
N ASP A 191 -3.03 -16.68 3.09
CA ASP A 191 -3.10 -15.93 4.35
C ASP A 191 -3.80 -16.76 5.43
N PHE A 192 -3.05 -17.13 6.46
CA PHE A 192 -3.51 -17.93 7.60
C PHE A 192 -3.74 -17.12 8.87
N ARG A 193 -3.39 -15.81 8.90
CA ARG A 193 -3.63 -14.93 10.05
C ARG A 193 -4.80 -13.97 9.84
N GLY A 194 -5.20 -13.74 8.59
CA GLY A 194 -6.29 -12.84 8.22
C GLY A 194 -5.85 -11.39 8.13
N LEU A 195 -4.65 -11.15 7.57
CA LEU A 195 -4.12 -9.81 7.34
C LEU A 195 -5.15 -8.95 6.58
N PHE A 196 -5.48 -7.77 7.12
CA PHE A 196 -6.51 -6.86 6.61
C PHE A 196 -7.96 -7.43 6.53
N ARG A 197 -8.24 -8.65 7.01
CA ARG A 197 -9.46 -9.41 6.68
C ARG A 197 -10.17 -10.04 7.88
N ALA A 198 -9.46 -10.77 8.75
CA ALA A 198 -9.99 -11.20 10.05
C ALA A 198 -10.25 -9.98 10.94
N THR A 199 -11.05 -10.08 12.00
CA THR A 199 -10.97 -9.12 13.12
C THR A 199 -9.51 -8.99 13.53
N GLU A 200 -8.96 -7.78 13.68
CA GLU A 200 -7.50 -7.59 13.84
C GLU A 200 -6.98 -8.57 14.89
N PRO A 201 -5.98 -9.42 14.56
CA PRO A 201 -5.54 -10.46 15.47
C PRO A 201 -5.00 -9.81 16.75
N ARG A 202 -5.80 -9.90 17.82
CA ARG A 202 -5.59 -9.33 19.17
C ARG A 202 -6.18 -7.93 19.43
N ASP A 203 -7.14 -7.42 18.64
CA ASP A 203 -7.82 -6.12 18.86
C ASP A 203 -8.33 -5.88 20.32
N PRO A 204 -8.90 -6.87 21.05
CA PRO A 204 -9.29 -6.67 22.45
C PRO A 204 -8.12 -6.60 23.46
N ARG A 205 -6.88 -6.75 23.01
CA ARG A 205 -5.65 -6.77 23.84
C ARG A 205 -4.65 -5.66 23.51
N GLN A 206 -4.92 -4.83 22.49
CA GLN A 206 -3.94 -3.88 21.94
C GLN A 206 -4.35 -2.40 22.04
N SER A 207 -5.23 -2.09 23.00
CA SER A 207 -5.68 -0.72 23.31
C SER A 207 -4.58 0.26 23.76
N CYS A 208 -3.30 -0.17 23.81
CA CYS A 208 -2.18 0.70 24.14
C CYS A 208 -1.66 1.51 22.94
N HIS A 209 -1.95 1.10 21.70
CA HIS A 209 -1.49 1.81 20.50
C HIS A 209 -2.51 2.88 20.06
N PRO A 210 -2.21 4.19 20.19
CA PRO A 210 -3.06 5.24 19.67
C PRO A 210 -3.02 5.28 18.14
N ASN A 211 -4.14 5.63 17.53
CA ASN A 211 -4.20 5.93 16.10
C ASN A 211 -3.35 7.16 15.76
N LEU A 212 -2.74 7.17 14.57
CA LEU A 212 -1.90 8.30 14.12
C LEU A 212 -2.58 9.67 14.28
N VAL A 213 -3.88 9.75 13.98
CA VAL A 213 -4.66 11.00 14.04
C VAL A 213 -4.87 11.55 15.46
N CYS A 214 -4.59 10.77 16.51
CA CYS A 214 -4.51 11.28 17.88
C CYS A 214 -3.36 12.29 18.07
N TYR A 215 -2.38 12.29 17.17
CA TYR A 215 -1.19 13.17 17.16
C TYR A 215 -1.15 13.93 15.82
N PRO A 216 -1.85 15.08 15.69
CA PRO A 216 -1.97 15.82 14.45
C PRO A 216 -0.62 16.20 13.79
N GLU A 217 0.43 16.40 14.60
CA GLU A 217 1.79 16.68 14.15
C GLU A 217 2.44 15.49 13.41
N ASP A 218 1.98 14.27 13.64
CA ASP A 218 2.47 13.05 12.98
C ASP A 218 1.67 12.70 11.72
N VAL A 219 0.53 13.35 11.45
CA VAL A 219 -0.33 13.02 10.30
C VAL A 219 0.39 13.26 8.96
N GLN A 220 1.09 14.39 8.80
CA GLN A 220 1.85 14.68 7.58
C GLN A 220 3.06 13.74 7.39
N PRO A 221 4.02 13.60 8.33
CA PRO A 221 5.13 12.68 8.16
C PRO A 221 4.65 11.22 8.05
N GLY A 222 3.59 10.86 8.77
CA GLY A 222 2.95 9.56 8.69
C GLY A 222 2.37 9.24 7.31
N SER A 223 2.04 10.21 6.46
CA SER A 223 1.64 9.95 5.06
C SER A 223 2.78 9.38 4.20
N GLY A 224 4.04 9.55 4.63
CA GLY A 224 5.20 8.89 4.05
C GLY A 224 5.45 7.46 4.55
N VAL A 225 4.74 7.02 5.60
CA VAL A 225 4.88 5.68 6.19
C VAL A 225 3.85 4.73 5.58
N VAL A 226 4.33 3.57 5.14
CA VAL A 226 3.56 2.57 4.40
C VAL A 226 3.67 1.19 5.04
N ALA A 227 2.58 0.43 5.00
CA ALA A 227 2.60 -1.00 5.26
C ALA A 227 3.16 -1.74 4.03
N LEU A 228 3.97 -2.77 4.25
CA LEU A 228 4.64 -3.54 3.19
C LEU A 228 4.26 -5.01 3.30
N ILE A 229 3.75 -5.59 2.21
CA ILE A 229 3.81 -7.03 1.98
C ILE A 229 5.06 -7.32 1.15
N ILE A 230 5.90 -8.23 1.64
CA ILE A 230 7.20 -8.55 1.07
C ILE A 230 7.22 -10.03 0.72
N ASN A 231 7.60 -10.37 -0.52
CA ASN A 231 7.68 -11.75 -0.99
C ASN A 231 6.36 -12.52 -0.78
N GLY A 232 5.22 -11.82 -0.71
CA GLY A 232 3.87 -12.37 -0.54
C GLY A 232 3.56 -13.04 0.82
N THR A 233 4.51 -13.12 1.75
CA THR A 233 4.40 -13.91 3.00
C THR A 233 4.67 -13.14 4.27
N THR A 234 5.46 -12.06 4.18
CA THR A 234 5.96 -11.29 5.30
C THR A 234 5.38 -9.89 5.23
N TYR A 235 4.95 -9.38 6.37
CA TYR A 235 4.45 -8.02 6.54
C TYR A 235 5.40 -7.23 7.43
N CYS A 236 5.72 -6.01 6.99
CA CYS A 236 6.60 -5.06 7.65
C CYS A 236 6.10 -3.62 7.40
N THR A 237 6.82 -2.64 7.92
CA THR A 237 6.64 -1.20 7.64
C THR A 237 7.80 -0.67 6.80
N GLY A 238 7.58 0.41 6.06
CA GLY A 238 8.64 1.23 5.47
C GLY A 238 8.28 2.71 5.42
N SER A 239 9.24 3.56 5.07
CA SER A 239 9.04 5.01 4.97
C SER A 239 9.66 5.60 3.71
N LEU A 240 8.98 6.55 3.08
CA LEU A 240 9.52 7.36 1.99
C LEU A 240 10.54 8.36 2.55
N VAL A 241 11.72 8.48 1.95
CA VAL A 241 12.81 9.33 2.47
C VAL A 241 13.31 10.31 1.41
N ASN A 242 13.43 11.57 1.81
CA ASN A 242 13.92 12.67 0.98
C ASN A 242 15.45 12.59 0.78
N ASN A 243 15.97 13.27 -0.23
CA ASN A 243 17.41 13.46 -0.43
C ASN A 243 17.75 14.95 -0.55
N SER A 244 19.03 15.30 -0.39
CA SER A 244 19.50 16.69 -0.35
C SER A 244 19.31 17.49 -1.66
N THR A 245 18.80 16.87 -2.73
CA THR A 245 18.47 17.55 -4.00
C THR A 245 16.98 17.73 -4.24
N GLU A 246 16.11 17.19 -3.36
CA GLU A 246 14.65 17.31 -3.43
C GLU A 246 14.07 16.94 -4.82
N ASP A 247 14.68 15.95 -5.47
CA ASP A 247 14.42 15.57 -6.87
C ASP A 247 13.14 14.75 -7.09
N GLY A 248 12.44 14.38 -6.02
CA GLY A 248 11.26 13.51 -6.07
C GLY A 248 11.58 12.02 -6.30
N SER A 249 12.84 11.57 -6.24
CA SER A 249 13.22 10.15 -6.27
C SER A 249 12.53 9.38 -5.12
N PRO A 250 11.66 8.39 -5.42
CA PRO A 250 10.84 7.70 -4.42
C PRO A 250 11.63 6.61 -3.69
N TYR A 251 12.58 7.01 -2.85
CA TYR A 251 13.32 6.08 -2.00
C TYR A 251 12.44 5.59 -0.84
N LEU A 252 12.46 4.28 -0.62
CA LEU A 252 11.75 3.59 0.46
C LEU A 252 12.76 2.96 1.41
N LEU A 253 12.81 3.44 2.65
CA LEU A 253 13.62 2.87 3.73
C LEU A 253 12.83 1.78 4.46
N THR A 254 13.47 0.65 4.76
CA THR A 254 12.94 -0.43 5.60
C THR A 254 14.09 -1.23 6.22
N ALA A 255 13.78 -2.25 7.01
CA ALA A 255 14.77 -3.12 7.65
C ALA A 255 15.27 -4.22 6.70
N THR A 256 16.52 -4.67 6.85
CA THR A 256 17.07 -5.72 5.97
C THR A 256 16.47 -7.10 6.28
N HIS A 257 16.16 -7.41 7.53
CA HIS A 257 15.56 -8.69 7.92
C HIS A 257 14.21 -8.96 7.23
N CYS A 258 13.41 -7.90 7.03
CA CYS A 258 12.14 -7.94 6.29
C CYS A 258 12.29 -8.46 4.86
N ILE A 259 13.43 -8.18 4.20
CA ILE A 259 13.69 -8.57 2.80
C ILE A 259 14.67 -9.73 2.63
N ASN A 260 15.24 -10.27 3.73
CA ASN A 260 16.10 -11.46 3.71
C ASN A 260 15.55 -12.65 4.50
N ARG A 261 14.28 -12.57 4.96
CA ARG A 261 13.58 -13.58 5.75
C ARG A 261 14.26 -13.86 7.09
N ASP A 262 14.42 -12.83 7.91
CA ASP A 262 15.00 -12.91 9.26
C ASP A 262 16.39 -13.58 9.28
N TYR A 263 17.23 -13.27 8.29
CA TYR A 263 18.56 -13.83 8.04
C TYR A 263 18.57 -15.34 7.76
N ASP A 264 17.52 -15.87 7.11
CA ASP A 264 17.45 -17.26 6.65
C ASP A 264 18.73 -17.69 5.88
N PRO A 265 19.45 -18.72 6.34
CA PRO A 265 20.69 -19.16 5.69
C PRO A 265 20.51 -19.56 4.22
N ALA A 266 19.35 -20.10 3.83
CA ALA A 266 19.10 -20.50 2.45
C ALA A 266 18.89 -19.28 1.51
N PHE A 267 18.26 -18.21 2.00
CA PHE A 267 18.24 -16.92 1.32
C PHE A 267 19.64 -16.28 1.27
N LEU A 268 20.36 -16.20 2.40
CA LEU A 268 21.69 -15.59 2.46
C LEU A 268 22.74 -16.33 1.60
N ALA A 269 22.52 -17.60 1.25
CA ALA A 269 23.35 -18.33 0.30
C ALA A 269 23.25 -17.79 -1.15
N ASN A 270 22.15 -17.09 -1.52
CA ASN A 270 21.93 -16.59 -2.88
C ASN A 270 21.67 -15.07 -2.99
N ARG A 271 21.26 -14.39 -1.90
CA ARG A 271 21.10 -12.93 -1.79
C ARG A 271 20.30 -12.29 -2.94
N ARG A 272 19.19 -12.92 -3.35
CA ARG A 272 18.28 -12.41 -4.40
C ARG A 272 17.40 -11.25 -3.93
N TYR A 273 18.03 -10.21 -3.40
CA TYR A 273 17.40 -8.99 -2.90
C TYR A 273 16.67 -8.19 -3.98
N ASP A 274 17.16 -8.26 -5.22
CA ASP A 274 16.51 -7.74 -6.43
C ASP A 274 15.11 -8.32 -6.63
N MET A 275 14.98 -9.64 -6.52
CA MET A 275 13.71 -10.35 -6.66
C MET A 275 12.76 -10.05 -5.51
N VAL A 276 13.28 -9.94 -4.28
CA VAL A 276 12.45 -9.61 -3.12
C VAL A 276 11.94 -8.17 -3.20
N ALA A 277 12.79 -7.20 -3.56
CA ALA A 277 12.39 -5.83 -3.85
C ALA A 277 11.37 -5.77 -5.00
N GLY A 278 11.60 -6.52 -6.07
CA GLY A 278 10.66 -6.69 -7.19
C GLY A 278 9.32 -7.36 -6.81
N SER A 279 9.21 -7.94 -5.62
CA SER A 279 8.00 -8.62 -5.13
C SER A 279 7.23 -7.87 -4.04
N ILE A 280 7.63 -6.64 -3.68
CA ILE A 280 6.94 -5.88 -2.64
C ILE A 280 5.58 -5.35 -3.12
N VAL A 281 4.65 -5.17 -2.18
CA VAL A 281 3.45 -4.35 -2.34
C VAL A 281 3.36 -3.40 -1.15
N ALA A 282 3.41 -2.10 -1.42
CA ALA A 282 3.26 -1.05 -0.41
C ALA A 282 1.83 -0.53 -0.37
N PHE A 283 1.30 -0.30 0.84
CA PHE A 283 -0.04 0.24 1.09
C PHE A 283 0.06 1.62 1.73
N PHE A 284 -0.48 2.62 1.03
CA PHE A 284 -0.56 4.01 1.45
C PHE A 284 -1.86 4.27 2.21
N ALA A 285 -1.85 5.28 3.08
CA ALA A 285 -3.01 5.74 3.85
C ALA A 285 -3.76 4.65 4.65
N TYR A 286 -3.15 3.49 4.94
CA TYR A 286 -3.77 2.42 5.74
C TYR A 286 -3.80 2.76 7.24
N GLN A 287 -4.61 3.74 7.61
CA GLN A 287 -4.71 4.29 8.96
C GLN A 287 -6.17 4.51 9.34
N SER A 288 -6.48 4.52 10.64
CA SER A 288 -7.79 4.99 11.08
C SER A 288 -7.91 6.50 10.83
N PRO A 289 -9.05 6.99 10.34
CA PRO A 289 -9.29 8.42 10.17
C PRO A 289 -9.67 9.11 11.48
N VAL A 290 -9.87 8.36 12.56
CA VAL A 290 -10.41 8.81 13.86
C VAL A 290 -9.56 8.28 15.02
N CYS A 291 -9.50 9.00 16.14
CA CYS A 291 -8.56 8.68 17.23
C CYS A 291 -9.03 7.48 18.08
N ASP A 292 -10.30 7.50 18.52
CA ASP A 292 -10.84 6.61 19.54
C ASP A 292 -11.34 5.24 19.03
N LYS A 293 -11.22 4.98 17.73
CA LYS A 293 -11.72 3.77 17.08
C LYS A 293 -10.84 3.23 15.98
N GLU A 294 -10.86 1.90 15.87
CA GLU A 294 -10.36 1.20 14.70
C GLU A 294 -11.39 1.21 13.56
N ILE A 295 -11.03 1.92 12.49
CA ILE A 295 -11.65 1.83 11.18
C ILE A 295 -10.52 1.51 10.21
N ARG A 296 -10.66 0.44 9.41
CA ARG A 296 -9.62 0.06 8.45
C ARG A 296 -9.49 1.12 7.37
N GLY A 297 -8.26 1.57 7.15
CA GLY A 297 -7.95 2.45 6.04
C GLY A 297 -8.14 1.79 4.65
N PRO A 298 -8.08 2.57 3.57
CA PRO A 298 -8.16 2.09 2.19
C PRO A 298 -7.08 1.05 1.86
N LEU A 299 -7.42 0.11 0.97
CA LEU A 299 -6.52 -0.94 0.45
C LEU A 299 -6.33 -0.89 -1.08
N GLN A 300 -6.92 0.12 -1.71
CA GLN A 300 -6.81 0.42 -3.14
C GLN A 300 -5.70 1.44 -3.46
N MET A 301 -4.95 1.89 -2.45
CA MET A 301 -3.84 2.84 -2.57
C MET A 301 -2.51 2.09 -2.45
N THR A 302 -2.12 1.40 -3.51
CA THR A 302 -0.98 0.47 -3.49
C THR A 302 0.02 0.70 -4.60
N MET A 303 1.27 0.31 -4.34
CA MET A 303 2.36 0.30 -5.33
C MET A 303 3.10 -1.03 -5.27
N ALA A 304 3.23 -1.68 -6.43
CA ALA A 304 3.90 -2.96 -6.59
C ALA A 304 5.34 -2.83 -7.11
N SER A 305 6.25 -3.65 -6.60
CA SER A 305 7.69 -3.72 -6.96
C SER A 305 8.54 -2.54 -6.49
N ALA A 306 9.86 -2.76 -6.38
CA ALA A 306 10.89 -1.75 -6.21
C ALA A 306 12.25 -2.30 -6.68
N ASP A 307 13.22 -1.42 -6.87
CA ASP A 307 14.62 -1.80 -7.06
C ASP A 307 15.35 -1.78 -5.70
N SER A 308 16.25 -2.75 -5.47
CA SER A 308 17.15 -2.76 -4.32
C SER A 308 18.32 -1.81 -4.56
N VAL A 309 18.43 -0.75 -3.75
CA VAL A 309 19.45 0.31 -3.93
C VAL A 309 20.63 0.10 -2.99
N LEU A 310 20.37 0.04 -1.68
CA LEU A 310 21.35 -0.27 -0.64
C LEU A 310 20.75 -1.35 0.26
N ILE A 311 21.55 -2.37 0.57
CA ILE A 311 21.18 -3.42 1.53
C ILE A 311 22.31 -3.54 2.54
N SER A 312 22.02 -3.50 3.84
CA SER A 312 23.03 -3.68 4.88
C SER A 312 22.61 -4.73 5.89
N GLU A 313 23.17 -5.93 5.74
CA GLU A 313 22.95 -7.06 6.64
C GLU A 313 23.48 -6.83 8.06
N ARG A 314 24.47 -5.94 8.26
CA ARG A 314 25.08 -5.73 9.58
C ARG A 314 24.46 -4.56 10.36
N TYR A 315 23.85 -3.61 9.67
CA TYR A 315 23.13 -2.49 10.28
C TYR A 315 21.61 -2.62 10.10
N ASP A 316 21.13 -3.79 9.66
CA ASP A 316 19.72 -4.10 9.40
C ASP A 316 18.93 -2.96 8.72
N ILE A 317 19.50 -2.38 7.66
CA ILE A 317 18.91 -1.22 6.98
C ILE A 317 19.00 -1.35 5.47
N SER A 318 17.87 -1.14 4.81
CA SER A 318 17.73 -1.28 3.37
C SER A 318 17.07 -0.03 2.77
N LEU A 319 17.69 0.51 1.73
CA LEU A 319 17.09 1.50 0.85
C LEU A 319 16.65 0.82 -0.44
N LEU A 320 15.36 0.91 -0.73
CA LEU A 320 14.74 0.52 -1.99
C LEU A 320 14.35 1.77 -2.78
N LYS A 321 13.98 1.63 -4.05
CA LYS A 321 13.41 2.72 -4.86
C LYS A 321 12.20 2.20 -5.64
N PHE A 322 11.05 2.87 -5.50
CA PHE A 322 9.89 2.55 -6.35
C PHE A 322 10.20 2.87 -7.82
N LYS A 323 9.69 2.07 -8.75
CA LYS A 323 9.93 2.25 -10.20
C LYS A 323 9.20 3.46 -10.78
N GLN A 324 8.22 4.00 -10.06
CA GLN A 324 7.49 5.22 -10.39
C GLN A 324 7.31 6.09 -9.14
N THR A 325 7.08 7.38 -9.32
CA THR A 325 6.65 8.28 -8.22
C THR A 325 5.26 7.86 -7.71
N PRO A 326 5.01 7.81 -6.38
CA PRO A 326 3.69 7.55 -5.85
C PRO A 326 2.67 8.60 -6.32
N PRO A 327 1.44 8.22 -6.72
CA PRO A 327 0.41 9.17 -7.14
C PRO A 327 0.13 10.23 -6.08
N LYS A 328 -0.11 11.47 -6.51
CA LYS A 328 -0.49 12.58 -5.62
C LYS A 328 -1.74 12.28 -4.79
N GLU A 329 -2.64 11.45 -5.32
CA GLU A 329 -3.87 11.01 -4.66
C GLU A 329 -3.59 10.22 -3.37
N TYR A 330 -2.41 9.58 -3.26
CA TYR A 330 -1.96 8.86 -2.07
C TYR A 330 -1.29 9.80 -1.04
N GLN A 331 -1.15 11.09 -1.38
CA GLN A 331 -0.54 12.15 -0.58
C GLN A 331 0.87 11.79 -0.04
N PRO A 332 1.78 11.30 -0.89
CA PRO A 332 3.11 10.90 -0.47
C PRO A 332 3.87 12.08 0.15
N TYR A 333 4.49 11.84 1.28
CA TYR A 333 5.40 12.76 1.93
C TYR A 333 6.74 12.06 2.09
N TYR A 334 7.83 12.66 1.63
CA TYR A 334 9.16 12.07 1.74
C TYR A 334 9.79 12.64 3.00
N LEU A 335 9.96 11.82 4.03
CA LEU A 335 10.45 12.31 5.31
C LEU A 335 11.90 12.79 5.18
N GLY A 336 12.22 13.88 5.88
CA GLY A 336 13.59 14.32 6.04
C GLY A 336 14.42 13.30 6.82
N TRP A 337 15.72 13.52 6.94
CA TRP A 337 16.60 12.67 7.75
C TRP A 337 17.48 13.52 8.66
N ASN A 338 17.91 12.93 9.77
CA ASN A 338 18.85 13.52 10.73
C ASN A 338 19.91 12.46 11.07
N VAL A 339 21.18 12.80 10.80
CA VAL A 339 22.34 11.92 10.98
C VAL A 339 23.24 12.40 12.13
N SER A 340 22.73 13.29 12.99
CA SER A 340 23.47 13.79 14.15
C SER A 340 23.68 12.71 15.21
N ALA A 341 24.77 12.85 15.98
CA ALA A 341 25.15 11.91 17.04
C ALA A 341 24.33 12.07 18.33
N SER A 342 23.51 13.12 18.46
CA SER A 342 22.76 13.44 19.68
C SER A 342 21.44 14.17 19.34
N PRO A 343 20.50 13.49 18.65
CA PRO A 343 19.16 14.04 18.44
C PRO A 343 18.44 14.21 19.78
N GLN A 344 17.44 15.08 19.83
CA GLN A 344 16.76 15.46 21.08
C GLN A 344 15.28 15.01 21.06
N PRO A 345 14.72 14.59 22.22
CA PRO A 345 13.32 14.16 22.34
C PRO A 345 12.32 15.31 22.12
N PRO A 346 11.02 15.02 21.94
CA PRO A 346 10.43 13.67 21.88
C PRO A 346 10.79 12.92 20.58
N PHE A 347 10.79 11.59 20.66
CA PHE A 347 10.99 10.69 19.53
C PHE A 347 9.70 9.93 19.22
N HIS A 348 9.38 9.77 17.94
CA HIS A 348 8.13 9.16 17.49
C HIS A 348 8.44 7.96 16.58
N GLY A 349 7.93 6.78 16.91
CA GLY A 349 7.90 5.63 16.02
C GLY A 349 6.54 5.54 15.33
N ILE A 350 6.48 5.70 14.00
CA ILE A 350 5.22 5.57 13.23
C ILE A 350 5.22 4.22 12.51
N HIS A 351 4.28 3.34 12.82
CA HIS A 351 4.40 1.91 12.48
C HIS A 351 3.06 1.21 12.23
N HIS A 352 3.11 -0.01 11.68
CA HIS A 352 1.95 -0.88 11.50
C HIS A 352 2.06 -2.16 12.36
N PRO A 353 1.62 -2.12 13.63
CA PRO A 353 1.66 -3.28 14.51
C PRO A 353 0.59 -4.32 14.12
N ASN A 354 0.97 -5.59 14.17
CA ASN A 354 0.21 -6.82 13.94
C ASN A 354 -0.56 -6.91 12.60
N GLY A 355 -0.18 -6.11 11.60
CA GLY A 355 -0.90 -6.03 10.33
C GLY A 355 -2.00 -4.96 10.29
N GLY A 356 -2.17 -4.23 11.40
CA GLY A 356 -3.24 -3.27 11.62
C GLY A 356 -3.00 -1.87 11.06
N THR A 357 -3.96 -1.00 11.36
CA THR A 357 -3.92 0.43 11.00
C THR A 357 -2.68 1.11 11.58
N LYS A 358 -2.21 2.16 10.91
CA LYS A 358 -1.03 2.94 11.32
C LYS A 358 -1.15 3.55 12.72
N LYS A 359 -0.15 3.31 13.57
CA LYS A 359 -0.04 3.75 14.97
C LYS A 359 1.19 4.63 15.19
N VAL A 360 1.24 5.24 16.37
CA VAL A 360 2.41 5.96 16.87
C VAL A 360 2.80 5.47 18.27
N ALA A 361 4.10 5.34 18.51
CA ALA A 361 4.73 5.15 19.81
C ALA A 361 5.64 6.35 20.13
N ILE A 362 5.75 6.76 21.39
CA ILE A 362 6.47 7.98 21.80
C ILE A 362 7.42 7.71 22.97
N GLU A 363 8.63 8.26 22.87
CA GLU A 363 9.71 8.21 23.85
C GLU A 363 10.15 9.66 24.13
N ASN A 364 10.02 10.11 25.37
CA ASN A 364 10.36 11.47 25.80
C ASN A 364 11.77 11.56 26.41
N ASP A 365 12.41 10.44 26.73
CA ASP A 365 13.78 10.41 27.24
C ASP A 365 14.84 10.35 26.10
N PRO A 366 16.09 10.78 26.36
CA PRO A 366 17.16 10.70 25.36
C PRO A 366 17.52 9.25 24.97
N LEU A 367 17.57 8.99 23.66
CA LEU A 367 18.02 7.72 23.08
C LEU A 367 19.41 7.31 23.57
N ALA A 368 19.62 6.01 23.74
CA ALA A 368 20.95 5.43 23.89
C ALA A 368 21.49 4.93 22.53
N ILE A 369 22.80 4.70 22.47
CA ILE A 369 23.37 3.79 21.45
C ILE A 369 23.26 2.36 21.99
N GLY A 370 22.85 1.43 21.13
CA GLY A 370 22.67 0.03 21.48
C GLY A 370 23.03 -0.93 20.35
N SER A 371 22.85 -2.21 20.65
CA SER A 371 23.11 -3.35 19.77
C SER A 371 21.85 -4.21 19.67
N PHE A 372 21.65 -4.86 18.53
CA PHE A 372 20.71 -5.99 18.46
C PHE A 372 21.42 -7.25 18.98
N ASP A 373 21.45 -7.39 20.31
CA ASP A 373 22.20 -8.45 21.00
C ASP A 373 21.46 -9.80 20.90
N ASP A 374 21.76 -10.52 19.81
CA ASP A 374 21.33 -11.89 19.56
C ASP A 374 22.43 -12.64 18.78
N PRO A 375 23.05 -13.69 19.36
CA PRO A 375 24.20 -14.36 18.77
C PRO A 375 23.87 -15.17 17.51
N ARG A 376 22.60 -15.29 17.11
CA ARG A 376 22.19 -15.90 15.84
C ARG A 376 22.52 -15.02 14.63
N TYR A 377 22.71 -13.71 14.83
CA TYR A 377 22.82 -12.73 13.74
C TYR A 377 24.12 -11.91 13.86
N ASN A 378 24.79 -11.68 12.72
CA ASN A 378 26.08 -10.96 12.67
C ASN A 378 25.91 -9.44 12.58
N MET A 379 25.18 -8.88 13.55
CA MET A 379 24.91 -7.44 13.63
C MET A 379 26.16 -6.63 13.99
N GLU A 380 26.15 -5.34 13.70
CA GLU A 380 27.16 -4.40 14.17
C GLU A 380 26.88 -3.98 15.62
N PRO A 381 27.80 -4.25 16.57
CA PRO A 381 27.69 -3.75 17.93
C PRO A 381 27.66 -2.22 17.95
N ASN A 382 26.78 -1.62 18.76
CA ASN A 382 26.62 -0.16 18.84
C ASN A 382 26.20 0.51 17.50
N GLY A 383 25.61 -0.26 16.58
CA GLY A 383 25.09 0.21 15.28
C GLY A 383 23.67 0.79 15.34
N HIS A 384 22.98 0.74 16.48
CA HIS A 384 21.57 1.05 16.63
C HIS A 384 21.33 2.21 17.61
N TRP A 385 20.23 2.93 17.43
CA TRP A 385 19.58 3.69 18.49
C TRP A 385 18.78 2.72 19.35
N ALA A 386 18.79 2.91 20.66
CA ALA A 386 17.97 2.17 21.61
C ALA A 386 16.99 3.12 22.30
N VAL A 387 15.70 2.86 22.06
CA VAL A 387 14.57 3.36 22.85
C VAL A 387 14.50 2.48 24.10
N ARG A 388 14.60 3.05 25.30
CA ARG A 388 14.75 2.22 26.51
C ARG A 388 13.40 1.70 26.99
N ALA A 389 12.39 2.56 26.94
CA ALA A 389 11.03 2.26 27.33
C ALA A 389 10.12 3.28 26.66
N TRP A 390 9.19 2.85 25.80
CA TRP A 390 8.17 3.75 25.27
C TRP A 390 7.29 4.31 26.40
N ASP A 391 7.10 5.63 26.43
CA ASP A 391 6.11 6.28 27.30
C ASP A 391 4.67 6.06 26.79
N VAL A 392 4.53 5.99 25.47
CA VAL A 392 3.26 5.74 24.79
C VAL A 392 3.41 4.56 23.85
N ALA A 393 2.50 3.61 23.97
CA ALA A 393 2.42 2.39 23.17
C ALA A 393 3.66 1.49 23.29
N ALA A 394 3.93 0.75 22.22
CA ALA A 394 5.01 -0.19 22.02
C ALA A 394 5.18 -0.39 20.50
N THR A 395 6.23 -1.08 20.06
CA THR A 395 6.22 -1.72 18.73
C THR A 395 5.95 -3.23 18.87
N GLU A 396 5.35 -3.84 17.84
CA GLU A 396 4.91 -5.25 17.81
C GLU A 396 5.24 -5.88 16.44
N GLU A 397 4.99 -7.19 16.23
CA GLU A 397 5.13 -7.86 14.92
C GLU A 397 4.55 -6.99 13.77
N GLY A 398 5.23 -6.87 12.63
CA GLY A 398 4.83 -6.00 11.49
C GLY A 398 5.38 -4.57 11.56
N SER A 399 5.82 -4.12 12.74
CA SER A 399 6.39 -2.79 12.91
C SER A 399 7.79 -2.64 12.31
N SER A 400 8.49 -3.74 12.06
CA SER A 400 9.86 -3.73 11.54
C SER A 400 10.03 -2.89 10.28
N GLY A 401 11.11 -2.13 10.19
CA GLY A 401 11.35 -1.15 9.13
C GLY A 401 10.64 0.19 9.30
N SER A 402 9.79 0.37 10.31
CA SER A 402 9.20 1.67 10.65
C SER A 402 10.27 2.70 11.01
N PRO A 403 10.09 3.98 10.65
CA PRO A 403 11.04 5.02 11.01
C PRO A 403 10.94 5.37 12.51
N LEU A 404 12.10 5.63 13.12
CA LEU A 404 12.19 6.46 14.33
C LEU A 404 12.39 7.91 13.88
N LEU A 405 11.58 8.82 14.41
CA LEU A 405 11.61 10.24 14.05
C LEU A 405 12.15 11.10 15.20
N ASP A 406 12.88 12.15 14.87
CA ASP A 406 13.21 13.24 15.80
C ASP A 406 12.00 14.17 16.04
N LYS A 407 12.17 15.13 16.95
CA LYS A 407 11.16 16.15 17.27
C LYS A 407 10.75 17.06 16.10
N GLU A 408 11.56 17.14 15.04
CA GLU A 408 11.23 17.81 13.77
C GLU A 408 10.69 16.83 12.71
N LYS A 409 10.36 15.60 13.12
CA LYS A 409 9.78 14.54 12.30
C LYS A 409 10.69 14.03 11.16
N ARG A 410 12.02 14.15 11.35
CA ARG A 410 13.05 13.61 10.45
C ARG A 410 13.46 12.21 10.89
N VAL A 411 13.70 11.31 9.94
CA VAL A 411 14.13 9.94 10.19
C VAL A 411 15.52 9.91 10.85
N LEU A 412 15.64 9.16 11.94
CA LEU A 412 16.87 8.83 12.67
C LEU A 412 17.33 7.39 12.42
N GLY A 413 16.44 6.52 11.97
CA GLY A 413 16.67 5.10 11.78
C GLY A 413 15.42 4.32 11.40
N ALA A 414 15.55 3.01 11.20
CA ALA A 414 14.47 2.07 10.90
C ALA A 414 14.42 0.92 11.93
N LEU A 415 13.23 0.45 12.33
CA LEU A 415 13.09 -0.53 13.41
C LEU A 415 13.68 -1.90 13.03
N THR A 416 14.66 -2.37 13.79
CA THR A 416 15.17 -3.74 13.73
C THR A 416 14.25 -4.66 14.54
N GLY A 417 13.92 -4.26 15.76
CA GLY A 417 13.06 -5.04 16.66
C GLY A 417 13.35 -4.72 18.13
N GLY A 418 13.06 -5.65 19.03
CA GLY A 418 13.22 -5.44 20.46
C GLY A 418 12.23 -6.23 21.31
N GLU A 419 12.11 -5.82 22.57
CA GLU A 419 11.37 -6.54 23.60
C GLU A 419 10.05 -5.84 24.00
N SER A 420 9.76 -4.62 23.49
CA SER A 420 8.53 -3.92 23.87
C SER A 420 7.28 -4.69 23.45
N GLN A 421 6.26 -4.69 24.32
CA GLN A 421 4.89 -5.14 24.00
C GLN A 421 3.86 -4.40 24.86
N CYS A 422 2.61 -4.26 24.41
CA CYS A 422 1.56 -3.54 25.17
C CYS A 422 1.39 -4.04 26.62
N SER A 423 1.69 -5.31 26.89
CA SER A 423 1.51 -5.96 28.20
C SER A 423 2.69 -5.84 29.16
N SER A 424 3.73 -5.06 28.84
CA SER A 424 5.06 -5.02 29.50
C SER A 424 6.00 -6.14 29.03
N PRO A 425 7.31 -5.89 28.81
CA PRO A 425 8.01 -4.63 29.07
C PRO A 425 7.72 -3.54 28.01
N PRO A 426 7.94 -2.25 28.33
CA PRO A 426 7.81 -1.14 27.36
C PRO A 426 9.03 -1.01 26.42
N GLY A 427 10.03 -1.88 26.56
CA GLY A 427 11.30 -1.83 25.82
C GLY A 427 12.35 -2.77 26.42
N PRO A 428 13.60 -2.73 25.93
CA PRO A 428 14.08 -1.82 24.91
C PRO A 428 13.67 -2.23 23.49
N ASP A 429 13.53 -1.24 22.62
CA ASP A 429 13.49 -1.42 21.17
C ASP A 429 14.71 -0.77 20.51
N VAL A 430 15.19 -1.38 19.42
CA VAL A 430 16.37 -0.93 18.70
C VAL A 430 16.09 -0.65 17.23
N TYR A 431 16.59 0.50 16.78
CA TYR A 431 16.46 1.02 15.43
C TYR A 431 17.83 1.18 14.79
N SER A 432 18.00 0.65 13.59
CA SER A 432 19.17 0.84 12.72
C SER A 432 19.52 2.32 12.60
N SER A 433 20.65 2.76 13.16
CA SER A 433 20.94 4.19 13.30
C SER A 433 21.45 4.80 12.00
N LEU A 434 20.77 5.83 11.45
CA LEU A 434 21.27 6.57 10.29
C LEU A 434 22.62 7.22 10.54
N TYR A 435 22.86 7.78 11.74
CA TYR A 435 24.17 8.31 12.14
C TYR A 435 25.28 7.28 11.99
N LYS A 436 25.04 6.03 12.42
CA LYS A 436 26.02 4.93 12.31
C LYS A 436 26.12 4.35 10.90
N ALA A 437 25.00 4.27 10.20
CA ALA A 437 24.90 3.68 8.86
C ALA A 437 25.21 4.67 7.71
N TRP A 438 25.41 5.96 7.99
CA TRP A 438 25.45 6.99 6.93
C TRP A 438 26.49 6.71 5.83
N ASN A 439 27.72 6.37 6.23
CA ASN A 439 28.84 6.17 5.31
C ASN A 439 29.11 4.70 4.98
N ILE A 440 28.23 3.77 5.38
CA ILE A 440 28.45 2.33 5.17
C ILE A 440 28.07 1.92 3.75
N THR A 441 28.87 1.06 3.13
CA THR A 441 28.56 0.45 1.84
C THR A 441 27.72 -0.82 2.02
N GLY A 442 26.95 -1.16 0.99
CA GLY A 442 25.99 -2.27 1.07
C GLY A 442 26.62 -3.67 0.92
N SER A 443 25.96 -4.67 1.52
CA SER A 443 26.29 -6.10 1.46
C SER A 443 26.23 -6.70 0.04
N LEU A 444 25.64 -5.99 -0.92
CA LEU A 444 25.55 -6.39 -2.34
C LEU A 444 26.80 -6.08 -3.18
N GLY A 445 27.91 -5.62 -2.57
CA GLY A 445 29.08 -5.17 -3.33
C GLY A 445 28.88 -3.84 -4.05
N ASN A 446 27.81 -3.12 -3.71
CA ASN A 446 27.56 -1.75 -4.15
C ASN A 446 28.60 -0.81 -3.49
N PRO A 447 29.44 -0.09 -4.26
CA PRO A 447 30.45 0.81 -3.70
C PRO A 447 29.85 2.10 -3.12
N ASN A 448 28.58 2.41 -3.43
CA ASN A 448 27.88 3.57 -2.89
C ASN A 448 27.42 3.31 -1.44
N SER A 449 27.46 4.37 -0.64
CA SER A 449 26.96 4.36 0.74
C SER A 449 25.53 4.87 0.83
N LEU A 450 24.88 4.77 1.99
CA LEU A 450 23.56 5.37 2.21
C LEU A 450 23.58 6.89 1.93
N LYS A 451 24.61 7.58 2.39
CA LYS A 451 24.90 8.98 2.06
C LYS A 451 24.94 9.24 0.57
N SER A 452 25.53 8.36 -0.24
CA SER A 452 25.63 8.55 -1.70
C SER A 452 24.27 8.66 -2.40
N TYR A 453 23.20 8.13 -1.79
CA TYR A 453 21.83 8.19 -2.32
C TYR A 453 20.99 9.31 -1.68
N LEU A 454 21.20 9.60 -0.39
CA LEU A 454 20.40 10.57 0.37
C LEU A 454 21.05 11.98 0.45
N ASP A 455 22.36 12.09 0.21
CA ASP A 455 23.11 13.33 0.01
C ASP A 455 24.01 13.23 -1.25
N PRO A 456 23.43 13.05 -2.46
CA PRO A 456 24.20 12.87 -3.69
C PRO A 456 25.01 14.12 -4.08
N GLY A 457 24.60 15.30 -3.59
CA GLY A 457 25.34 16.55 -3.74
C GLY A 457 26.54 16.70 -2.78
N ASN A 458 26.71 15.78 -1.82
CA ASN A 458 27.73 15.84 -0.77
C ASN A 458 27.70 17.20 -0.01
N SER A 459 26.50 17.67 0.30
CA SER A 459 26.18 18.96 0.94
C SER A 459 26.78 19.15 2.33
N GLN A 460 27.19 18.07 3.01
CA GLN A 460 27.57 18.01 4.43
C GLN A 460 26.42 18.31 5.41
N PHE A 461 25.16 18.37 4.94
CA PHE A 461 24.02 18.54 5.83
C PHE A 461 23.98 17.42 6.88
N GLN A 462 23.76 17.79 8.15
CA GLN A 462 23.52 16.85 9.24
C GLN A 462 22.03 16.49 9.36
N GLN A 463 21.17 17.30 8.75
CA GLN A 463 19.73 17.10 8.72
C GLN A 463 19.14 17.81 7.49
N ILE A 464 18.07 17.26 6.93
CA ILE A 464 17.20 17.94 5.96
C ILE A 464 15.74 17.75 6.38
N ASP A 465 14.87 18.67 5.97
CA ASP A 465 13.44 18.56 6.24
C ASP A 465 12.74 17.65 5.22
N GLY A 466 11.47 17.32 5.51
CA GLY A 466 10.66 16.50 4.62
C GLY A 466 10.11 17.26 3.43
N PHE A 467 9.93 16.55 2.33
CA PHE A 467 9.59 17.08 1.02
C PHE A 467 8.26 16.52 0.51
N ASN A 468 7.40 17.38 -0.01
CA ASN A 468 6.21 16.99 -0.74
C ASN A 468 6.50 17.09 -2.25
N PRO A 469 6.58 15.97 -3.00
CA PRO A 469 6.85 16.00 -4.45
C PRO A 469 5.76 16.72 -5.26
N TYR A 470 4.61 17.01 -4.65
CA TYR A 470 3.49 17.72 -5.23
C TYR A 470 3.22 19.08 -4.55
N LEU A 471 4.20 19.70 -3.87
CA LEU A 471 4.03 20.97 -3.16
C LEU A 471 3.42 22.09 -4.04
N ASN A 472 3.76 22.12 -5.34
CA ASN A 472 3.25 23.10 -6.31
C ASN A 472 1.83 22.80 -6.83
N GLN A 473 1.31 21.59 -6.57
CA GLN A 473 -0.06 21.16 -6.92
C GLN A 473 -0.59 20.24 -5.80
N PRO A 474 -0.74 20.77 -4.56
CA PRO A 474 -0.96 19.94 -3.40
C PRO A 474 -2.32 19.22 -3.50
N TYR A 475 -2.30 17.92 -3.21
CA TYR A 475 -3.50 17.12 -3.07
C TYR A 475 -3.71 16.90 -1.58
N THR A 476 -4.83 17.38 -1.03
CA THR A 476 -5.11 17.37 0.40
C THR A 476 -6.36 16.56 0.71
N ARG A 477 -6.39 15.98 1.92
CA ARG A 477 -7.59 15.36 2.48
C ARG A 477 -8.15 16.26 3.58
N SER A 478 -9.37 16.73 3.40
CA SER A 478 -10.16 17.33 4.48
C SER A 478 -10.89 16.24 5.26
N SER A 479 -11.17 16.50 6.54
CA SER A 479 -12.08 15.70 7.36
C SER A 479 -12.90 16.65 8.24
N ASN A 480 -14.12 16.23 8.56
CA ASN A 480 -14.99 16.82 9.57
C ASN A 480 -14.64 16.36 10.99
N TYR A 481 -13.87 15.28 11.15
CA TYR A 481 -13.37 14.82 12.45
C TYR A 481 -12.19 15.69 12.93
N VAL A 482 -12.23 16.12 14.19
CA VAL A 482 -11.08 16.62 14.93
C VAL A 482 -10.56 15.56 15.91
N ALA A 483 -9.30 15.65 16.32
CA ALA A 483 -8.66 14.65 17.19
C ALA A 483 -9.34 14.45 18.56
N THR A 484 -10.17 15.41 18.99
CA THR A 484 -10.97 15.35 20.23
C THR A 484 -12.34 14.70 20.07
N ASP A 485 -12.77 14.39 18.84
CA ASP A 485 -14.06 13.76 18.61
C ASP A 485 -14.02 12.28 18.99
N SER A 486 -15.01 11.85 19.77
CA SER A 486 -15.27 10.43 20.02
C SER A 486 -16.29 9.92 19.01
N VAL A 487 -15.90 8.98 18.15
CA VAL A 487 -16.79 8.40 17.15
C VAL A 487 -17.72 7.41 17.82
N ILE A 488 -18.82 7.89 18.39
CA ILE A 488 -19.89 7.02 18.85
C ILE A 488 -20.60 6.36 17.66
N GLN A 489 -20.95 5.08 17.77
CA GLN A 489 -21.93 4.47 16.86
C GLN A 489 -23.31 4.92 17.35
N SER A 490 -23.63 6.20 17.11
CA SER A 490 -24.87 6.81 17.56
C SER A 490 -26.03 6.38 16.67
N TYR A 491 -26.82 5.47 17.21
CA TYR A 491 -28.22 5.34 16.86
C TYR A 491 -28.98 6.60 17.31
N TYR A 492 -28.90 7.71 16.57
CA TYR A 492 -29.75 8.87 16.84
C TYR A 492 -31.20 8.43 16.68
N ASN A 493 -31.89 8.28 17.82
CA ASN A 493 -33.21 7.66 17.95
C ASN A 493 -33.37 6.31 17.20
N SER A 494 -32.34 5.46 17.18
CA SER A 494 -32.37 4.15 16.47
C SER A 494 -32.41 4.20 14.94
N VAL A 495 -31.96 5.29 14.31
CA VAL A 495 -31.77 5.38 12.85
C VAL A 495 -30.36 4.89 12.45
N PRO A 496 -30.21 3.80 11.67
CA PRO A 496 -28.94 3.43 11.05
C PRO A 496 -28.38 4.51 10.12
N MET A 497 -27.06 4.56 9.94
CA MET A 497 -26.36 5.57 9.12
C MET A 497 -26.89 5.72 7.68
N PHE A 498 -27.40 4.63 7.09
CA PHE A 498 -27.98 4.63 5.74
C PHE A 498 -29.52 4.64 5.72
N ALA A 499 -30.20 4.69 6.88
CA ALA A 499 -31.65 4.54 6.96
C ALA A 499 -32.38 5.86 6.68
N THR A 500 -32.70 6.06 5.41
CA THR A 500 -33.58 7.13 4.91
C THR A 500 -35.06 6.81 5.21
N ASN A 501 -35.92 7.82 5.17
CA ASN A 501 -37.37 7.71 5.33
C ASN A 501 -37.81 7.00 6.64
N ASN A 502 -37.07 7.25 7.71
CA ASN A 502 -37.36 6.71 9.05
C ASN A 502 -38.51 7.46 9.75
N THR A 503 -38.89 7.02 10.95
CA THR A 503 -40.00 7.60 11.74
C THR A 503 -39.84 9.07 12.14
N PHE A 504 -38.66 9.66 11.95
CA PHE A 504 -38.40 11.09 12.18
C PHE A 504 -38.45 11.93 10.91
N GLY A 505 -38.69 11.31 9.74
CA GLY A 505 -38.83 11.99 8.45
C GLY A 505 -37.51 12.46 7.82
N TYR A 506 -36.35 11.98 8.30
CA TYR A 506 -35.07 12.27 7.66
C TYR A 506 -34.90 11.44 6.39
N ASN A 507 -34.58 12.12 5.28
CA ASN A 507 -34.39 11.48 3.96
C ASN A 507 -32.92 11.42 3.52
N GLU A 508 -32.04 12.19 4.18
CA GLU A 508 -30.62 12.34 3.84
C GLU A 508 -29.88 12.92 5.06
N PHE A 509 -28.63 12.50 5.27
CA PHE A 509 -27.73 13.10 6.26
C PHE A 509 -26.59 13.80 5.52
N ALA A 510 -26.22 15.00 5.96
CA ALA A 510 -25.25 15.86 5.28
C ALA A 510 -24.26 16.48 6.27
N GLU A 511 -22.97 16.41 5.93
CA GLU A 511 -21.85 17.00 6.66
C GLU A 511 -21.44 18.32 6.01
N GLU A 512 -21.20 19.38 6.81
CA GLU A 512 -20.71 20.66 6.32
C GLU A 512 -19.19 20.62 6.12
N PHE A 513 -18.73 21.12 4.97
CA PHE A 513 -17.32 21.36 4.66
C PHE A 513 -17.10 22.81 4.22
N TYR A 514 -15.86 23.28 4.33
CA TYR A 514 -15.48 24.64 3.96
C TYR A 514 -14.21 24.66 3.10
N ALA A 515 -14.29 25.32 1.94
CA ALA A 515 -13.17 25.61 1.06
C ALA A 515 -12.87 27.11 1.06
N SER A 516 -11.77 27.51 1.71
CA SER A 516 -11.35 28.92 1.84
C SER A 516 -10.97 29.58 0.52
N THR A 517 -10.62 28.78 -0.49
CA THR A 517 -10.42 29.17 -1.88
C THR A 517 -11.16 28.18 -2.79
N PRO A 518 -11.49 28.55 -4.05
CA PRO A 518 -12.07 27.61 -5.00
C PRO A 518 -11.19 26.37 -5.19
N ALA A 519 -11.77 25.19 -5.00
CA ALA A 519 -11.07 23.92 -4.94
C ALA A 519 -11.80 22.82 -5.73
N ARG A 520 -11.04 21.84 -6.22
CA ARG A 520 -11.55 20.68 -6.97
C ARG A 520 -11.61 19.44 -6.08
N LEU A 521 -12.81 19.03 -5.71
CA LEU A 521 -13.00 17.73 -5.07
C LEU A 521 -12.85 16.64 -6.12
N ASN A 522 -11.84 15.77 -5.95
CA ASN A 522 -11.54 14.67 -6.87
C ASN A 522 -12.14 13.34 -6.40
N GLY A 523 -12.73 13.31 -5.21
CA GLY A 523 -13.33 12.14 -4.58
C GLY A 523 -13.55 12.37 -3.09
N VAL A 524 -14.09 11.37 -2.40
CA VAL A 524 -14.39 11.38 -0.97
C VAL A 524 -13.97 10.09 -0.28
N PHE A 525 -13.68 10.18 1.00
CA PHE A 525 -13.53 9.03 1.88
C PHE A 525 -14.84 8.84 2.65
N VAL A 526 -15.41 7.64 2.61
CA VAL A 526 -16.65 7.28 3.29
C VAL A 526 -16.37 6.13 4.25
N THR A 527 -16.43 6.42 5.55
CA THR A 527 -16.37 5.43 6.62
C THR A 527 -17.72 4.74 6.76
N SER A 528 -17.75 3.42 6.67
CA SER A 528 -18.95 2.61 6.91
C SER A 528 -18.80 1.75 8.15
N PRO A 529 -19.82 1.69 9.05
CA PRO A 529 -19.88 0.67 10.09
C PRO A 529 -20.13 -0.70 9.47
N ILE A 530 -19.90 -1.77 10.25
CA ILE A 530 -20.22 -3.15 9.87
C ILE A 530 -21.66 -3.24 9.31
N THR A 531 -21.80 -3.69 8.06
CA THR A 531 -23.09 -3.89 7.41
C THR A 531 -23.16 -5.22 6.68
N ASN A 532 -24.08 -6.07 7.12
CA ASN A 532 -24.35 -7.38 6.51
C ASN A 532 -25.30 -7.32 5.31
N ASN A 533 -25.80 -6.12 4.96
CA ASN A 533 -26.87 -5.94 3.97
C ASN A 533 -26.53 -4.95 2.86
N ILE A 534 -25.25 -4.53 2.72
CA ILE A 534 -24.84 -3.48 1.78
C ILE A 534 -25.28 -3.75 0.32
N GLN A 535 -25.34 -5.02 -0.09
CA GLN A 535 -25.76 -5.43 -1.43
C GLN A 535 -27.21 -5.06 -1.78
N ASN A 536 -28.03 -4.77 -0.78
CA ASN A 536 -29.43 -4.33 -0.92
C ASN A 536 -29.61 -2.82 -0.69
N LEU A 537 -28.54 -2.04 -0.53
CA LEU A 537 -28.57 -0.59 -0.30
C LEU A 537 -27.98 0.16 -1.50
N ASN A 538 -28.75 1.04 -2.15
CA ASN A 538 -28.28 1.87 -3.25
C ASN A 538 -27.75 3.20 -2.70
N ILE A 539 -26.60 3.15 -2.02
CA ILE A 539 -26.04 4.33 -1.38
C ILE A 539 -25.56 5.35 -2.42
N ARG A 540 -26.16 6.53 -2.41
CA ARG A 540 -25.76 7.70 -3.20
C ARG A 540 -25.04 8.70 -2.30
N ILE A 541 -23.92 9.21 -2.81
CA ILE A 541 -23.16 10.32 -2.23
C ILE A 541 -23.49 11.54 -3.08
N LYS A 542 -23.92 12.62 -2.44
CA LYS A 542 -24.20 13.89 -3.11
C LYS A 542 -23.35 15.01 -2.55
N ILE A 543 -23.10 16.02 -3.39
CA ILE A 543 -22.43 17.25 -3.00
C ILE A 543 -23.38 18.40 -3.32
N TYR A 544 -23.70 19.21 -2.32
CA TYR A 544 -24.57 20.36 -2.44
C TYR A 544 -23.79 21.66 -2.22
N ALA A 545 -24.13 22.70 -2.98
CA ALA A 545 -23.73 24.07 -2.67
C ALA A 545 -24.40 24.55 -1.38
N ASP A 546 -23.82 25.53 -0.70
CA ASP A 546 -24.48 26.20 0.42
C ASP A 546 -25.72 26.99 -0.01
N ASN A 547 -26.75 26.90 0.81
CA ASN A 547 -27.95 27.73 0.79
C ASN A 547 -28.20 28.24 2.22
N ASN A 548 -27.50 29.31 2.60
CA ASN A 548 -27.65 30.02 3.88
C ASN A 548 -27.46 29.12 5.13
N GLY A 549 -26.44 28.25 5.11
CA GLY A 549 -26.16 27.28 6.18
C GLY A 549 -26.93 25.96 6.05
N SER A 550 -27.35 25.59 4.85
CA SER A 550 -28.04 24.32 4.58
C SER A 550 -27.74 23.78 3.18
N PRO A 551 -27.90 22.46 2.92
CA PRO A 551 -27.76 21.89 1.58
C PRO A 551 -28.69 22.56 0.55
N GLY A 552 -28.09 23.14 -0.48
CA GLY A 552 -28.78 23.86 -1.55
C GLY A 552 -28.82 23.11 -2.88
N THR A 553 -28.29 23.72 -3.93
CA THR A 553 -28.24 23.13 -5.28
C THR A 553 -27.32 21.92 -5.32
N LEU A 554 -27.79 20.80 -5.89
CA LEU A 554 -26.97 19.61 -6.15
C LEU A 554 -25.89 19.93 -7.19
N LEU A 555 -24.62 19.78 -6.80
CA LEU A 555 -23.45 19.98 -7.65
C LEU A 555 -22.98 18.68 -8.29
N HIS A 556 -23.05 17.57 -7.55
CA HIS A 556 -22.60 16.26 -8.01
C HIS A 556 -23.33 15.14 -7.27
N GLU A 557 -23.51 14.01 -7.95
CA GLU A 557 -24.02 12.78 -7.35
C GLU A 557 -23.29 11.57 -7.94
N THR A 558 -22.79 10.70 -7.07
CA THR A 558 -22.20 9.41 -7.44
C THR A 558 -22.76 8.32 -6.53
N SER A 559 -22.78 7.07 -6.97
CA SER A 559 -22.97 5.98 -6.00
C SER A 559 -21.73 5.86 -5.12
N LEU A 560 -21.91 5.52 -3.85
CA LEU A 560 -20.87 4.84 -3.08
C LEU A 560 -20.66 3.50 -3.77
N SER A 561 -19.68 3.46 -4.67
CA SER A 561 -19.22 2.23 -5.29
C SER A 561 -18.48 1.41 -4.23
N TYR A 562 -19.22 0.73 -3.35
CA TYR A 562 -18.77 -0.49 -2.67
C TYR A 562 -18.73 -1.66 -3.68
N SER A 563 -18.52 -1.37 -4.96
CA SER A 563 -18.56 -2.31 -6.06
C SER A 563 -17.33 -2.16 -6.96
N PHE A 564 -16.94 -3.25 -7.60
CA PHE A 564 -15.86 -3.31 -8.58
C PHE A 564 -16.42 -3.35 -10.00
N ARG A 565 -15.60 -2.87 -10.93
CA ARG A 565 -15.98 -2.74 -12.33
C ARG A 565 -15.63 -4.11 -13.04
N TYR A 566 -16.58 -4.92 -13.60
CA TYR A 566 -16.35 -6.03 -14.62
C TYR A 566 -17.23 -6.00 -15.93
N TYR A 567 -16.78 -6.49 -17.12
CA TYR A 567 -17.30 -6.04 -18.46
C TYR A 567 -17.72 -7.24 -19.31
N GLN A 568 -18.84 -7.07 -19.99
CA GLN A 568 -19.63 -8.16 -20.53
C GLN A 568 -20.57 -7.60 -21.60
N ALA A 569 -20.93 -8.35 -22.63
CA ALA A 569 -22.08 -8.05 -23.51
C ALA A 569 -22.08 -6.65 -24.18
N GLY A 570 -20.93 -6.00 -24.38
CA GLY A 570 -20.90 -4.60 -24.85
C GLY A 570 -21.14 -3.55 -23.76
N ASN A 571 -21.28 -3.96 -22.50
CA ASN A 571 -21.71 -3.17 -21.34
C ASN A 571 -20.83 -3.41 -20.10
N PHE A 572 -20.90 -2.49 -19.14
CA PHE A 572 -20.04 -2.44 -17.96
C PHE A 572 -20.87 -2.85 -16.69
N TYR A 573 -20.63 -4.01 -16.02
CA TYR A 573 -21.42 -4.63 -14.91
C TYR A 573 -20.73 -4.68 -13.51
N GLU A 574 -21.49 -4.49 -12.41
CA GLU A 574 -20.98 -4.33 -11.03
C GLU A 574 -21.10 -5.57 -10.13
N THR A 575 -20.24 -5.64 -9.10
CA THR A 575 -20.12 -6.71 -8.09
C THR A 575 -19.54 -6.13 -6.79
N TYR A 576 -19.86 -6.65 -5.59
CA TYR A 576 -19.84 -5.87 -4.33
C TYR A 576 -18.74 -6.26 -3.31
N ARG A 577 -17.92 -5.28 -2.89
CA ARG A 577 -16.95 -5.34 -1.76
C ARG A 577 -17.58 -5.87 -0.47
N ASP A 578 -16.83 -6.66 0.30
CA ASP A 578 -17.19 -7.08 1.65
C ASP A 578 -17.12 -5.92 2.66
N MET A 579 -18.26 -5.65 3.31
CA MET A 579 -18.46 -4.53 4.24
C MET A 579 -18.79 -4.99 5.66
N ARG A 580 -18.42 -6.23 6.01
CA ARG A 580 -18.61 -6.83 7.36
C ARG A 580 -17.59 -6.35 8.41
N ASN A 581 -16.86 -5.27 8.14
CA ASN A 581 -15.88 -4.64 9.03
C ASN A 581 -16.10 -3.13 9.04
N ASN A 582 -15.64 -2.41 10.07
CA ASN A 582 -15.53 -0.96 10.00
C ASN A 582 -14.43 -0.60 8.99
N VAL A 583 -14.81 -0.02 7.86
CA VAL A 583 -13.90 0.26 6.74
C VAL A 583 -14.08 1.66 6.20
N GLU A 584 -12.99 2.24 5.70
CA GLU A 584 -12.98 3.46 4.93
C GLU A 584 -12.83 3.18 3.43
N ASN A 585 -13.77 3.69 2.64
CA ASN A 585 -13.80 3.53 1.19
C ASN A 585 -13.47 4.87 0.53
N TYR A 586 -12.49 4.89 -0.39
CA TYR A 586 -12.24 6.06 -1.23
C TYR A 586 -13.06 5.94 -2.52
N VAL A 587 -13.96 6.89 -2.75
CA VAL A 587 -14.75 7.03 -3.98
C VAL A 587 -14.14 8.16 -4.79
N LYS A 588 -13.41 7.81 -5.85
CA LYS A 588 -12.91 8.78 -6.84
C LYS A 588 -14.06 9.21 -7.76
N PHE A 589 -14.19 10.50 -8.03
CA PHE A 589 -15.16 11.01 -9.00
C PHE A 589 -14.63 10.87 -10.43
N SER A 590 -15.51 10.68 -11.41
CA SER A 590 -15.13 10.70 -12.83
C SER A 590 -14.62 12.09 -13.24
N ASP A 591 -15.26 13.12 -12.71
CA ASP A 591 -15.05 14.52 -13.03
C ASP A 591 -14.93 15.29 -11.70
N PRO A 592 -13.85 16.08 -11.49
CA PRO A 592 -13.71 16.83 -10.26
C PRO A 592 -14.79 17.90 -10.08
N VAL A 593 -15.28 18.06 -8.86
CA VAL A 593 -16.36 18.99 -8.51
C VAL A 593 -15.77 20.28 -7.97
N GLU A 594 -16.07 21.41 -8.61
CA GLU A 594 -15.66 22.74 -8.15
C GLU A 594 -16.50 23.14 -6.92
N VAL A 595 -15.83 23.48 -5.82
CA VAL A 595 -16.46 23.99 -4.58
C VAL A 595 -15.74 25.24 -4.08
N SER A 596 -16.47 26.11 -3.37
CA SER A 596 -15.94 27.35 -2.80
C SER A 596 -16.81 27.81 -1.64
N GLY A 597 -16.22 28.29 -0.54
CA GLY A 597 -16.96 28.63 0.66
C GLY A 597 -17.53 27.38 1.33
N LYS A 598 -18.73 27.49 1.90
CA LYS A 598 -19.45 26.34 2.47
C LYS A 598 -20.00 25.44 1.36
N PHE A 599 -19.95 24.14 1.60
CA PHE A 599 -20.62 23.12 0.81
C PHE A 599 -20.95 21.92 1.70
N PHE A 600 -21.83 21.03 1.24
CA PHE A 600 -22.28 19.89 2.02
C PHE A 600 -22.03 18.60 1.26
N ILE A 601 -21.54 17.57 1.94
CA ILE A 601 -21.44 16.20 1.41
C ILE A 601 -22.42 15.33 2.17
N SER A 602 -23.28 14.62 1.46
CA SER A 602 -24.33 13.80 2.05
C SER A 602 -24.32 12.37 1.54
N TYR A 603 -25.01 11.50 2.30
CA TYR A 603 -25.23 10.11 1.96
C TYR A 603 -26.70 9.73 2.20
N THR A 604 -27.24 8.94 1.29
CA THR A 604 -28.66 8.55 1.25
C THR A 604 -28.80 7.19 0.55
N ASP A 605 -29.71 6.34 1.03
CA ASP A 605 -30.13 5.10 0.37
C ASP A 605 -31.41 5.37 -0.44
N VAL A 606 -31.46 4.96 -1.72
CA VAL A 606 -32.48 5.39 -2.71
C VAL A 606 -33.20 4.27 -3.47
#